data_AF-A0AAF0CAZ6-F1
#
_entry.id   AF-A0AAF0CAZ6-F1
#
_cell.length_a   1.000
_cell.length_b   1.000
_cell.length_c   1.000
_cell.angle_alpha   90.00
_cell.angle_beta   90.00
_cell.angle_gamma   90.00
#
_symmetry.space_group_name_H-M   'P 1'
#
loop_
_entity.id
_entity.type
_entity.pdbx_description
1 polymer ?
#
loop_
_entity_poly.entity_id
_entity_poly.type
_entity_poly.pdbx_seq_one_letter_code
_entity_poly.pdbx_strand_id
1 'polypeptide(L)'
;MVNKPTQVDMISRLNRNLGLLQAGAVVTIDVSTPAGQKGKFRTTFIGYLPKNYVLIQIPDASKLGNFGKYIYQGAKVTVRGLIEGREGAVVAFVSEIRQTLQIPSRLLVLDFPKQVTLQKLRTSIRIDTEIIAKVKVKEEYWTGIITDLSVSGCQLQIVNGEELILLNEDVIELTIEDEQAENTKLEAKVCNSKQLSNGISFGLEFSGASLDAVTGLLHESLDTKTE
;
A
#
# COMPACT_ATOMS: atom_id res chain seq x y z
N MET A 1 -22.28 -23.43 -16.86
CA MET A 1 -23.05 -22.19 -17.10
C MET A 1 -22.53 -21.13 -16.15
N VAL A 2 -21.87 -20.09 -16.66
CA VAL A 2 -21.30 -19.01 -15.82
C VAL A 2 -22.42 -18.02 -15.51
N ASN A 3 -22.81 -17.92 -14.24
CA ASN A 3 -23.85 -16.99 -13.80
C ASN A 3 -23.38 -15.55 -14.05
N LYS A 4 -24.07 -14.82 -14.93
CA LYS A 4 -23.84 -13.37 -15.12
C LYS A 4 -24.29 -12.64 -13.84
N PRO A 5 -23.44 -11.81 -13.23
CA PRO A 5 -23.83 -11.08 -12.02
C PRO A 5 -25.00 -10.12 -12.30
N THR A 6 -26.01 -10.15 -11.43
CA THR A 6 -27.20 -9.28 -11.50
C THR A 6 -26.83 -7.82 -11.20
N GLN A 7 -27.59 -6.85 -11.70
CA GLN A 7 -27.34 -5.41 -11.49
C GLN A 7 -27.24 -5.01 -10.00
N VAL A 8 -28.01 -5.66 -9.12
CA VAL A 8 -27.96 -5.46 -7.66
C VAL A 8 -26.60 -5.90 -7.08
N ASP A 9 -26.05 -7.01 -7.57
CA ASP A 9 -24.74 -7.55 -7.15
C ASP A 9 -23.58 -6.66 -7.66
N MET A 10 -23.73 -6.04 -8.85
CA MET A 10 -22.74 -5.07 -9.32
C MET A 10 -22.67 -3.82 -8.44
N ILE A 11 -23.83 -3.27 -8.04
CA ILE A 11 -23.87 -2.06 -7.21
C ILE A 11 -23.36 -2.34 -5.80
N SER A 12 -23.70 -3.50 -5.21
CA SER A 12 -23.20 -3.88 -3.89
C SER A 12 -21.68 -4.05 -3.89
N ARG A 13 -21.12 -4.71 -4.92
CA ARG A 13 -19.66 -4.84 -5.10
C ARG A 13 -18.98 -3.50 -5.31
N LEU A 14 -19.60 -2.60 -6.06
CA LEU A 14 -19.04 -1.28 -6.32
C LEU A 14 -18.98 -0.44 -5.04
N ASN A 15 -20.07 -0.41 -4.27
CA ASN A 15 -20.11 0.25 -2.97
C ASN A 15 -19.13 -0.39 -1.98
N ARG A 16 -19.02 -1.72 -1.97
CA ARG A 16 -18.07 -2.46 -1.12
C ARG A 16 -16.63 -2.09 -1.45
N ASN A 17 -16.25 -2.12 -2.73
CA ASN A 17 -14.88 -1.85 -3.15
C ASN A 17 -14.50 -0.39 -2.96
N LEU A 18 -15.41 0.54 -3.28
CA LEU A 18 -15.16 1.97 -3.04
C LEU A 18 -15.13 2.31 -1.55
N GLY A 19 -15.92 1.60 -0.73
CA GLY A 19 -15.94 1.76 0.73
C GLY A 19 -14.68 1.29 1.45
N LEU A 20 -13.79 0.58 0.76
CA LEU A 20 -12.45 0.30 1.28
C LEU A 20 -11.56 1.55 1.29
N LEU A 21 -11.86 2.55 0.45
CA LEU A 21 -11.14 3.81 0.41
C LEU A 21 -11.66 4.74 1.52
N GLN A 22 -10.85 4.95 2.55
CA GLN A 22 -11.22 5.75 3.71
C GLN A 22 -11.11 7.25 3.42
N ALA A 23 -11.98 8.05 4.03
CA ALA A 23 -11.85 9.51 4.01
C ALA A 23 -10.48 9.94 4.55
N GLY A 24 -9.84 10.91 3.90
CA GLY A 24 -8.49 11.35 4.19
C GLY A 24 -7.38 10.53 3.52
N ALA A 25 -7.69 9.39 2.89
CA ALA A 25 -6.70 8.57 2.21
C ALA A 25 -6.02 9.34 1.07
N VAL A 26 -4.71 9.12 0.91
CA VAL A 26 -3.96 9.64 -0.23
C VAL A 26 -4.29 8.81 -1.47
N VAL A 27 -4.75 9.50 -2.52
CA VAL A 27 -5.03 8.92 -3.83
C VAL A 27 -4.17 9.57 -4.90
N THR A 28 -3.93 8.85 -5.98
CA THR A 28 -3.33 9.39 -7.20
C THR A 28 -4.40 9.56 -8.26
N ILE A 29 -4.44 10.72 -8.90
CA ILE A 29 -5.24 10.93 -10.10
C ILE A 29 -4.36 10.92 -11.35
N ASP A 30 -4.81 10.20 -12.38
CA ASP A 30 -4.25 10.27 -13.73
C ASP A 30 -5.13 11.21 -14.57
N VAL A 31 -4.56 12.35 -14.96
CA VAL A 31 -5.18 13.35 -15.86
C VAL A 31 -4.59 13.17 -17.25
N SER A 32 -5.45 13.05 -18.26
CA SER A 32 -5.03 12.88 -19.66
C SER A 32 -5.24 14.17 -20.46
N THR A 33 -4.27 14.53 -21.29
CA THR A 33 -4.41 15.63 -22.26
C THR A 33 -5.11 15.12 -23.54
N PRO A 34 -5.70 16.01 -24.36
CA PRO A 34 -6.24 15.63 -25.66
C PRO A 34 -5.23 14.98 -26.61
N ALA A 35 -3.94 15.28 -26.44
CA ALA A 35 -2.84 14.67 -27.18
C ALA A 35 -2.40 13.30 -26.62
N GLY A 36 -3.12 12.76 -25.62
CA GLY A 36 -2.85 11.45 -25.02
C GLY A 36 -1.77 11.41 -23.94
N GLN A 37 -1.16 12.55 -23.60
CA GLN A 37 -0.18 12.61 -22.50
C GLN A 37 -0.88 12.42 -21.15
N LYS A 38 -0.25 11.72 -20.21
CA LYS A 38 -0.81 11.43 -18.88
C LYS A 38 0.06 12.06 -17.78
N GLY A 39 -0.58 12.79 -16.87
CA GLY A 39 0.03 13.34 -15.67
C GLY A 39 -0.54 12.64 -14.43
N LYS A 40 0.32 12.33 -13.46
CA LYS A 40 -0.06 11.67 -12.20
C LYS A 40 0.11 12.62 -11.03
N PHE A 41 -0.93 12.79 -10.24
CA PHE A 41 -0.93 13.75 -9.14
C PHE A 41 -1.50 13.14 -7.87
N ARG A 42 -0.75 13.22 -6.76
CA ARG A 42 -1.24 12.83 -5.44
C ARG A 42 -2.20 13.90 -4.91
N THR A 43 -3.30 13.46 -4.33
CA THR A 43 -4.31 14.28 -3.68
C THR A 43 -5.02 13.47 -2.59
N THR A 44 -5.99 14.08 -1.93
CA THR A 44 -6.74 13.47 -0.82
C THR A 44 -8.14 13.07 -1.27
N PHE A 45 -8.52 11.85 -0.93
CA PHE A 45 -9.90 11.40 -1.03
C PHE A 45 -10.73 11.93 0.13
N ILE A 46 -11.90 12.49 -0.16
CA ILE A 46 -12.75 13.10 0.87
C ILE A 46 -13.88 12.14 1.24
N GLY A 47 -14.52 11.53 0.25
CA GLY A 47 -15.62 10.62 0.48
C GLY A 47 -16.49 10.46 -0.76
N TYR A 48 -17.65 9.84 -0.58
CA TYR A 48 -18.60 9.64 -1.66
C TYR A 48 -20.02 9.54 -1.10
N LEU A 49 -20.98 9.92 -1.94
CA LEU A 49 -22.38 9.60 -1.73
C LEU A 49 -22.75 8.50 -2.72
N PRO A 50 -23.12 7.28 -2.27
CA PRO A 50 -23.44 6.17 -3.15
C PRO A 50 -24.42 6.56 -4.25
N LYS A 51 -24.13 6.12 -5.49
CA LYS A 51 -24.91 6.41 -6.71
C LYS A 51 -24.98 7.89 -7.12
N ASN A 52 -24.38 8.80 -6.36
CA ASN A 52 -24.45 10.23 -6.60
C ASN A 52 -23.11 10.77 -7.11
N TYR A 53 -22.09 10.82 -6.27
CA TYR A 53 -20.79 11.41 -6.61
C TYR A 53 -19.67 10.92 -5.71
N VAL A 54 -18.44 11.13 -6.17
CA VAL A 54 -17.21 10.99 -5.38
C VAL A 54 -16.56 12.35 -5.22
N LEU A 55 -16.04 12.66 -4.03
CA LEU A 55 -15.33 13.89 -3.71
C LEU A 55 -13.85 13.60 -3.49
N ILE A 56 -13.01 14.33 -4.21
CA ILE A 56 -11.56 14.37 -3.99
C ILE A 56 -11.08 15.82 -4.00
N GLN A 57 -9.97 16.09 -3.33
CA GLN A 57 -9.35 17.41 -3.40
C GLN A 57 -8.69 17.61 -4.77
N ILE A 58 -8.68 18.85 -5.29
CA ILE A 58 -7.85 19.19 -6.45
C ILE A 58 -6.38 19.13 -6.00
N PRO A 59 -5.49 18.44 -6.73
CA PRO A 59 -4.06 18.42 -6.37
C PRO A 59 -3.48 19.83 -6.30
N ASP A 60 -2.37 19.96 -5.58
CA ASP A 60 -1.67 21.24 -5.46
C ASP A 60 -1.36 21.85 -6.84
N ALA A 61 -1.75 23.11 -7.04
CA ALA A 61 -1.57 23.82 -8.30
C ALA A 61 -0.09 23.91 -8.72
N SER A 62 0.84 24.01 -7.76
CA SER A 62 2.28 24.02 -8.02
C SER A 62 2.76 22.70 -8.62
N LYS A 63 2.12 21.58 -8.25
CA LYS A 63 2.43 20.23 -8.76
C LYS A 63 1.75 19.94 -10.08
N LEU A 64 0.56 20.51 -10.32
CA LEU A 64 -0.19 20.31 -11.56
C LEU A 64 0.50 20.93 -12.77
N GLY A 65 1.10 22.12 -12.62
CA GLY A 65 1.65 22.88 -13.74
C GLY A 65 0.66 22.98 -14.91
N ASN A 66 1.12 22.65 -16.11
CA ASN A 66 0.30 22.69 -17.31
C ASN A 66 -0.86 21.68 -17.33
N PHE A 67 -0.91 20.69 -16.45
CA PHE A 67 -2.03 19.75 -16.39
C PHE A 67 -3.28 20.35 -15.76
N GLY A 68 -3.16 21.43 -15.00
CA GLY A 68 -4.31 22.07 -14.35
C GLY A 68 -5.40 22.50 -15.33
N LYS A 69 -5.04 22.90 -16.56
CA LYS A 69 -6.00 23.26 -17.61
C LYS A 69 -6.80 22.09 -18.18
N TYR A 70 -6.38 20.85 -17.91
CA TYR A 70 -7.10 19.64 -18.31
C TYR A 70 -7.98 19.09 -17.18
N ILE A 71 -8.14 19.84 -16.10
CA ILE A 71 -9.09 19.58 -15.02
C ILE A 71 -10.30 20.50 -15.23
N TYR A 72 -11.24 20.05 -16.07
CA TYR A 72 -12.46 20.79 -16.40
C TYR A 72 -13.65 19.84 -16.45
N GLN A 73 -14.86 20.40 -16.40
CA GLN A 73 -16.10 19.63 -16.46
C GLN A 73 -16.15 18.76 -17.72
N GLY A 74 -16.50 17.48 -17.57
CA GLY A 74 -16.53 16.50 -18.65
C GLY A 74 -15.19 15.79 -18.90
N ALA A 75 -14.10 16.24 -18.30
CA ALA A 75 -12.82 15.54 -18.42
C ALA A 75 -12.86 14.21 -17.65
N LYS A 76 -12.29 13.16 -18.25
CA LYS A 76 -12.12 11.86 -17.60
C LYS A 76 -10.88 11.85 -16.72
N VAL A 77 -11.02 11.31 -15.52
CA VAL A 77 -9.93 11.12 -14.56
C VAL A 77 -9.91 9.68 -14.08
N THR A 78 -8.71 9.10 -13.98
CA THR A 78 -8.54 7.82 -13.28
C THR A 78 -8.13 8.10 -11.86
N VAL A 79 -8.83 7.54 -10.88
CA VAL A 79 -8.49 7.65 -9.46
C VAL A 79 -7.92 6.31 -9.01
N ARG A 80 -6.80 6.34 -8.30
CA ARG A 80 -6.14 5.17 -7.71
C ARG A 80 -5.86 5.42 -6.24
N GLY A 81 -6.49 4.65 -5.36
CA GLY A 81 -6.22 4.66 -3.93
C GLY A 81 -5.43 3.43 -3.52
N LEU A 82 -4.43 3.63 -2.68
CA LEU A 82 -3.76 2.54 -1.98
C LEU A 82 -4.53 2.26 -0.70
N ILE A 83 -4.92 1.01 -0.51
CA ILE A 83 -5.47 0.51 0.75
C ILE A 83 -4.31 -0.12 1.50
N GLU A 84 -3.93 0.54 2.58
CA GLU A 84 -2.97 0.03 3.55
C GLU A 84 -3.65 -0.97 4.51
N GLY A 85 -2.88 -1.87 5.10
CA GLY A 85 -3.38 -2.99 5.92
C GLY A 85 -2.86 -4.34 5.45
N ARG A 86 -3.32 -5.44 6.06
CA ARG A 86 -2.73 -6.78 5.93
C ARG A 86 -2.65 -7.33 4.50
N GLU A 87 -3.71 -7.19 3.72
CA GLU A 87 -3.73 -7.70 2.34
C GLU A 87 -3.08 -6.74 1.33
N GLY A 88 -3.10 -5.42 1.58
CA GLY A 88 -2.57 -4.40 0.67
C GLY A 88 -3.23 -4.44 -0.71
N ALA A 89 -4.04 -3.44 -1.05
CA ALA A 89 -4.74 -3.44 -2.34
C ALA A 89 -4.75 -2.08 -3.00
N VAL A 90 -4.91 -2.06 -4.32
CA VAL A 90 -5.21 -0.84 -5.07
C VAL A 90 -6.67 -0.86 -5.47
N VAL A 91 -7.38 0.20 -5.12
CA VAL A 91 -8.68 0.51 -5.68
C VAL A 91 -8.48 1.49 -6.82
N ALA A 92 -8.98 1.16 -8.00
CA ALA A 92 -8.91 2.03 -9.16
C ALA A 92 -10.27 2.15 -9.84
N PHE A 93 -10.62 3.35 -10.27
CA PHE A 93 -11.81 3.60 -11.08
C PHE A 93 -11.58 4.78 -12.01
N VAL A 94 -12.32 4.79 -13.12
CA VAL A 94 -12.38 5.93 -14.04
C VAL A 94 -13.71 6.63 -13.80
N SER A 95 -13.66 7.95 -13.68
CA SER A 95 -14.84 8.78 -13.58
C SER A 95 -14.69 10.06 -14.39
N GLU A 96 -15.79 10.78 -14.57
CA GLU A 96 -15.88 12.07 -15.24
C GLU A 96 -15.99 13.18 -14.20
N ILE A 97 -15.32 14.31 -14.43
CA ILE A 97 -15.42 15.49 -13.58
C ILE A 97 -16.78 16.14 -13.85
N ARG A 98 -17.70 16.01 -12.89
CA ARG A 98 -19.01 16.66 -12.97
C ARG A 98 -18.89 18.17 -12.80
N GLN A 99 -18.09 18.61 -11.83
CA GLN A 99 -17.79 20.03 -11.58
C GLN A 99 -16.59 20.19 -10.65
N THR A 100 -16.06 21.41 -10.57
CA THR A 100 -15.05 21.81 -9.59
C THR A 100 -15.64 22.81 -8.60
N LEU A 101 -15.28 22.69 -7.33
CA LEU A 101 -15.68 23.63 -6.27
C LEU A 101 -14.44 24.37 -5.77
N GLN A 102 -14.59 25.64 -5.39
CA GLN A 102 -13.50 26.46 -4.85
C GLN A 102 -13.66 26.78 -3.35
N ILE A 103 -14.91 26.74 -2.84
CA ILE A 103 -15.28 27.08 -1.47
C ILE A 103 -16.05 25.88 -0.87
N PRO A 104 -15.78 25.47 0.38
CA PRO A 104 -14.76 26.00 1.30
C PRO A 104 -13.33 25.59 0.93
N SER A 105 -13.17 24.70 -0.05
CA SER A 105 -11.87 24.22 -0.54
C SER A 105 -11.95 23.83 -2.01
N ARG A 106 -10.79 23.62 -2.63
CA ARG A 106 -10.66 23.23 -4.05
C ARG A 106 -10.95 21.75 -4.23
N LEU A 107 -12.14 21.40 -4.71
CA LEU A 107 -12.63 20.02 -4.83
C LEU A 107 -12.99 19.63 -6.27
N LEU A 108 -12.81 18.35 -6.57
CA LEU A 108 -13.41 17.70 -7.74
C LEU A 108 -14.63 16.91 -7.30
N VAL A 109 -15.78 17.24 -7.89
CA VAL A 109 -16.97 16.41 -7.83
C VAL A 109 -16.94 15.50 -9.04
N LEU A 110 -16.74 14.21 -8.81
CA LEU A 110 -16.72 13.19 -9.84
C LEU A 110 -18.07 12.50 -9.91
N ASP A 111 -18.45 12.04 -11.09
CA ASP A 111 -19.56 11.11 -11.21
C ASP A 111 -19.31 9.86 -10.37
N PHE A 112 -20.39 9.23 -9.91
CA PHE A 112 -20.27 7.95 -9.24
C PHE A 112 -19.78 6.90 -10.25
N PRO A 113 -18.67 6.18 -9.98
CA PRO A 113 -18.08 5.28 -10.96
C PRO A 113 -19.03 4.14 -11.31
N LYS A 114 -19.03 3.74 -12.58
CA LYS A 114 -19.82 2.58 -13.05
C LYS A 114 -19.15 1.25 -12.71
N GLN A 115 -17.83 1.25 -12.56
CA GLN A 115 -17.01 0.10 -12.24
C GLN A 115 -15.85 0.51 -11.33
N VAL A 116 -15.50 -0.35 -10.38
CA VAL A 116 -14.36 -0.19 -9.48
C VAL A 116 -13.54 -1.47 -9.51
N THR A 117 -12.27 -1.34 -9.87
CA THR A 117 -11.30 -2.43 -9.90
C THR A 117 -10.59 -2.50 -8.56
N LEU A 118 -10.55 -3.69 -7.97
CA LEU A 118 -9.75 -4.01 -6.80
C LEU A 118 -8.63 -4.96 -7.23
N GLN A 119 -7.38 -4.55 -7.06
CA GLN A 119 -6.21 -5.37 -7.33
C GLN A 119 -5.46 -5.62 -6.03
N LYS A 120 -5.37 -6.87 -5.60
CA LYS A 120 -4.49 -7.26 -4.49
C LYS A 120 -3.03 -7.02 -4.92
N LEU A 121 -2.27 -6.34 -4.07
CA LEU A 121 -0.85 -6.10 -4.30
C LEU A 121 0.01 -7.21 -3.69
N ARG A 122 -0.48 -7.88 -2.64
CA ARG A 122 0.24 -8.96 -1.98
C ARG A 122 -0.33 -10.32 -2.35
N THR A 123 0.56 -11.28 -2.49
CA THR A 123 0.26 -12.70 -2.68
C THR A 123 -0.09 -13.39 -1.36
N SER A 124 0.40 -12.88 -0.25
CA SER A 124 0.19 -13.41 1.11
C SER A 124 -0.23 -12.31 2.10
N ILE A 125 -0.96 -12.72 3.13
CA ILE A 125 -1.37 -11.84 4.23
C ILE A 125 -0.14 -11.53 5.10
N ARG A 126 0.01 -10.26 5.48
CA ARG A 126 0.98 -9.85 6.50
C ARG A 126 0.33 -9.71 7.87
N ILE A 127 1.02 -10.16 8.90
CA ILE A 127 0.62 -10.04 10.30
C ILE A 127 1.57 -9.06 10.95
N ASP A 128 1.01 -8.12 11.71
CA ASP A 128 1.82 -7.17 12.47
C ASP A 128 2.53 -7.91 13.62
N THR A 129 3.81 -7.61 13.84
CA THR A 129 4.66 -8.28 14.84
C THR A 129 5.58 -7.26 15.52
N GLU A 130 6.25 -7.66 16.60
CA GLU A 130 7.33 -6.87 17.23
C GLU A 130 8.50 -7.80 17.61
N ILE A 131 8.92 -8.64 16.67
CA ILE A 131 9.96 -9.64 16.92
C ILE A 131 11.33 -8.98 16.81
N ILE A 132 12.14 -9.09 17.86
CA ILE A 132 13.52 -8.61 17.86
C ILE A 132 14.40 -9.62 17.12
N ALA A 133 15.21 -9.12 16.18
CA ALA A 133 16.13 -9.94 15.41
C ALA A 133 17.54 -9.32 15.42
N LYS A 134 18.55 -10.18 15.53
CA LYS A 134 19.93 -9.85 15.17
C LYS A 134 20.05 -9.91 13.65
N VAL A 135 20.64 -8.88 13.08
CA VAL A 135 20.70 -8.66 11.64
C VAL A 135 22.16 -8.62 11.25
N LYS A 136 22.59 -9.56 10.42
CA LYS A 136 23.94 -9.55 9.86
C LYS A 136 23.87 -9.00 8.44
N VAL A 137 24.58 -7.89 8.23
CA VAL A 137 24.77 -7.27 6.92
C VAL A 137 26.25 -7.29 6.62
N LYS A 138 26.68 -8.04 5.60
CA LYS A 138 28.11 -8.24 5.30
C LYS A 138 28.85 -8.74 6.56
N GLU A 139 29.77 -7.95 7.12
CA GLU A 139 30.54 -8.27 8.33
C GLU A 139 30.05 -7.51 9.59
N GLU A 140 28.97 -6.73 9.47
CA GLU A 140 28.43 -5.91 10.55
C GLU A 140 27.15 -6.53 11.14
N TYR A 141 26.99 -6.34 12.45
CA TYR A 141 25.84 -6.84 13.20
C TYR A 141 25.02 -5.68 13.76
N TRP A 142 23.72 -5.79 13.54
CA TRP A 142 22.72 -4.81 13.91
C TRP A 142 21.62 -5.50 14.73
N THR A 143 20.86 -4.71 15.47
CA THR A 143 19.60 -5.17 16.08
C THR A 143 18.46 -4.47 15.37
N GLY A 144 17.47 -5.24 14.96
CA GLY A 144 16.27 -4.73 14.31
C GLY A 144 14.99 -5.35 14.86
N ILE A 145 13.88 -4.72 14.50
CA ILE A 145 12.53 -5.18 14.87
C ILE A 145 11.80 -5.55 13.58
N ILE A 146 11.31 -6.78 13.52
CA ILE A 146 10.40 -7.23 12.48
C ILE A 146 8.99 -6.75 12.83
N THR A 147 8.52 -5.75 12.10
CA THR A 147 7.25 -5.06 12.38
C THR A 147 6.05 -5.68 11.66
N ASP A 148 6.30 -6.34 10.54
CA ASP A 148 5.31 -7.19 9.87
C ASP A 148 5.96 -8.45 9.31
N LEU A 149 5.19 -9.54 9.23
CA LEU A 149 5.65 -10.84 8.73
C LEU A 149 4.58 -11.48 7.83
N SER A 150 5.00 -12.07 6.72
CA SER A 150 4.22 -13.03 5.94
C SER A 150 5.06 -14.25 5.56
N VAL A 151 4.42 -15.26 4.96
CA VAL A 151 5.11 -16.48 4.49
C VAL A 151 6.25 -16.20 3.49
N SER A 152 6.21 -15.05 2.81
CA SER A 152 7.16 -14.72 1.72
C SER A 152 8.13 -13.59 2.08
N GLY A 153 7.95 -12.91 3.21
CA GLY A 153 8.81 -11.77 3.54
C GLY A 153 8.40 -11.06 4.82
N CYS A 154 9.14 -10.01 5.16
CA CYS A 154 8.87 -9.21 6.35
C CYS A 154 9.26 -7.75 6.16
N GLN A 155 8.82 -6.90 7.07
CA GLN A 155 9.32 -5.54 7.22
C GLN A 155 10.25 -5.49 8.45
N LEU A 156 11.50 -5.11 8.23
CA LEU A 156 12.52 -4.94 9.26
C LEU A 156 12.77 -3.44 9.49
N GLN A 157 12.87 -3.02 10.74
CA GLN A 157 13.31 -1.67 11.12
C GLN A 157 14.60 -1.74 11.94
N ILE A 158 15.57 -0.89 11.61
CA ILE A 158 16.85 -0.78 12.32
C ILE A 158 17.02 0.67 12.74
N VAL A 159 17.20 0.90 14.03
CA VAL A 159 17.47 2.23 14.60
C VAL A 159 18.93 2.60 14.33
N ASN A 160 19.20 3.86 14.00
CA ASN A 160 20.53 4.37 13.63
C ASN A 160 21.20 3.63 12.45
N GLY A 161 20.41 2.97 11.60
CA GLY A 161 20.88 2.22 10.43
C GLY A 161 20.88 3.03 9.13
N GLU A 162 20.94 4.36 9.17
CA GLU A 162 20.82 5.23 7.99
C GLU A 162 21.91 4.94 6.94
N GLU A 163 23.08 4.48 7.36
CA GLU A 163 24.18 4.10 6.46
C GLU A 163 23.89 2.87 5.59
N LEU A 164 22.87 2.09 5.97
CA LEU A 164 22.45 0.88 5.27
C LEU A 164 21.51 1.17 4.08
N ILE A 165 21.21 2.44 3.77
CA ILE A 165 20.20 2.81 2.75
C ILE A 165 20.47 2.28 1.35
N LEU A 166 21.73 2.00 1.02
CA LEU A 166 22.17 1.53 -0.29
C LEU A 166 22.11 0.01 -0.46
N LEU A 167 21.66 -0.74 0.55
CA LEU A 167 21.43 -2.18 0.45
C LEU A 167 20.16 -2.43 -0.37
N ASN A 168 20.27 -2.41 -1.70
CA ASN A 168 19.22 -2.87 -2.59
C ASN A 168 19.68 -4.18 -3.21
N GLU A 169 18.84 -5.21 -3.12
CA GLU A 169 19.12 -6.55 -3.62
C GLU A 169 20.19 -7.35 -2.88
N ASP A 170 20.79 -6.79 -1.82
CA ASP A 170 21.70 -7.52 -0.95
C ASP A 170 20.96 -8.58 -0.13
N VAL A 171 21.69 -9.66 0.20
CA VAL A 171 21.22 -10.72 1.10
C VAL A 171 21.58 -10.34 2.54
N ILE A 172 20.61 -10.51 3.43
CA ILE A 172 20.71 -10.25 4.86
C ILE A 172 20.34 -11.54 5.60
N GLU A 173 21.12 -11.85 6.64
CA GLU A 173 20.80 -12.93 7.58
C GLU A 173 20.14 -12.34 8.82
N LEU A 174 18.97 -12.85 9.17
CA LEU A 174 18.26 -12.55 10.41
C LEU A 174 18.42 -13.73 11.35
N THR A 175 18.64 -13.45 12.63
CA THR A 175 18.62 -14.45 13.70
C THR A 175 17.67 -13.97 14.78
N ILE A 176 16.61 -14.75 15.02
CA ILE A 176 15.66 -14.56 16.11
C ILE A 176 16.10 -15.50 17.23
N GLU A 177 16.35 -14.93 18.40
CA GLU A 177 16.82 -15.70 19.56
C GLU A 177 15.60 -16.23 20.32
N ASP A 178 15.68 -17.51 20.69
CA ASP A 178 14.71 -18.16 21.55
C ASP A 178 15.45 -18.66 22.80
N GLU A 179 14.92 -18.34 23.98
CA GLU A 179 15.52 -18.76 25.25
C GLU A 179 15.28 -20.25 25.55
N GLN A 180 14.24 -20.84 24.93
CA GLN A 180 13.73 -22.19 25.20
C GLN A 180 13.99 -23.15 24.04
N ALA A 181 14.30 -22.65 22.85
CA ALA A 181 14.56 -23.43 21.63
C ALA A 181 15.85 -23.01 20.91
N GLU A 182 16.11 -23.62 19.76
CA GLU A 182 17.22 -23.23 18.90
C GLU A 182 16.89 -21.92 18.15
N ASN A 183 17.88 -21.04 18.03
CA ASN A 183 17.73 -19.76 17.34
C ASN A 183 17.25 -19.96 15.90
N THR A 184 16.22 -19.20 15.50
CA THR A 184 15.71 -19.25 14.15
C THR A 184 16.53 -18.35 13.24
N LYS A 185 17.14 -18.93 12.20
CA LYS A 185 17.90 -18.20 11.18
C LYS A 185 17.11 -18.08 9.90
N LEU A 186 16.98 -16.85 9.40
CA LEU A 186 16.27 -16.53 8.16
C LEU A 186 17.23 -15.81 7.22
N GLU A 187 17.29 -16.26 5.97
CA GLU A 187 17.99 -15.57 4.90
C GLU A 187 16.97 -14.83 4.03
N ALA A 188 17.21 -13.55 3.78
CA ALA A 188 16.29 -12.72 3.02
C ALA A 188 17.02 -11.72 2.10
N LYS A 189 16.40 -11.40 0.96
CA LYS A 189 16.86 -10.38 0.03
C LYS A 189 16.17 -9.05 0.32
N VAL A 190 16.89 -7.94 0.26
CA VAL A 190 16.28 -6.61 0.33
C VAL A 190 15.55 -6.27 -0.97
N CYS A 191 14.24 -6.05 -0.88
CA CYS A 191 13.39 -5.64 -2.01
C CYS A 191 13.20 -4.12 -2.10
N ASN A 192 13.23 -3.43 -0.95
CA ASN A 192 13.17 -1.97 -0.89
C ASN A 192 13.68 -1.45 0.46
N SER A 193 14.08 -0.18 0.45
CA SER A 193 14.50 0.55 1.65
C SER A 193 13.76 1.89 1.76
N LYS A 194 13.47 2.31 3.00
CA LYS A 194 12.86 3.61 3.30
C LYS A 194 13.54 4.20 4.53
N GLN A 195 14.11 5.40 4.37
CA GLN A 195 14.65 6.15 5.49
C GLN A 195 13.54 6.56 6.46
N LEU A 196 13.78 6.35 7.75
CA LEU A 196 12.95 6.81 8.86
C LEU A 196 13.65 7.98 9.55
N SER A 197 12.95 8.67 10.45
CA SER A 197 13.52 9.79 11.21
C SER A 197 14.65 9.37 12.17
N ASN A 198 14.71 8.09 12.54
CA ASN A 198 15.62 7.52 13.54
C ASN A 198 16.29 6.23 13.05
N GLY A 199 16.38 6.02 11.74
CA GLY A 199 16.97 4.82 11.17
C GLY A 199 16.43 4.48 9.80
N ILE A 200 16.25 3.18 9.56
CA ILE A 200 15.85 2.66 8.26
C ILE A 200 14.83 1.54 8.39
N SER A 201 13.95 1.44 7.39
CA SER A 201 13.07 0.29 7.20
C SER A 201 13.41 -0.43 5.90
N PHE A 202 13.52 -1.76 5.97
CA PHE A 202 13.67 -2.64 4.83
C PHE A 202 12.43 -3.48 4.60
N GLY A 203 12.03 -3.61 3.35
CA GLY A 203 11.16 -4.70 2.91
C GLY A 203 12.04 -5.88 2.46
N LEU A 204 11.89 -7.02 3.12
CA LEU A 204 12.68 -8.23 2.88
C LEU A 204 11.82 -9.34 2.24
N GLU A 205 12.41 -10.10 1.33
CA GLU A 205 11.83 -11.32 0.74
C GLU A 205 12.64 -12.54 1.17
N PHE A 206 11.98 -13.53 1.74
CA PHE A 206 12.66 -14.72 2.26
C PHE A 206 13.18 -15.62 1.14
N SER A 207 14.36 -16.19 1.35
CA SER A 207 14.87 -17.26 0.48
C SER A 207 14.04 -18.52 0.67
N GLY A 208 14.03 -19.41 -0.33
CA GLY A 208 13.30 -20.68 -0.26
C GLY A 208 13.73 -21.57 0.91
N ALA A 209 14.97 -21.45 1.38
CA ALA A 209 15.50 -22.20 2.52
C ALA A 209 14.88 -21.78 3.87
N SER A 210 14.28 -20.59 3.94
CA SER A 210 13.73 -20.03 5.18
C SER A 210 12.23 -20.27 5.36
N LEU A 211 11.55 -20.87 4.38
CA LEU A 211 10.08 -20.96 4.35
C LEU A 211 9.49 -21.76 5.53
N ASP A 212 10.10 -22.89 5.90
CA ASP A 212 9.61 -23.74 7.00
C ASP A 212 9.75 -23.02 8.34
N ALA A 213 10.90 -22.38 8.58
CA ALA A 213 11.17 -21.59 9.78
C ALA A 213 10.19 -20.40 9.91
N VAL A 214 9.95 -19.67 8.81
CA VAL A 214 8.98 -18.56 8.78
C VAL A 214 7.56 -19.04 9.07
N THR A 215 7.19 -20.23 8.57
CA THR A 215 5.87 -20.79 8.82
C THR A 215 5.68 -21.10 10.30
N GLY A 216 6.70 -21.66 10.98
CA GLY A 216 6.70 -21.85 12.43
C GLY A 216 6.48 -20.54 13.20
N LEU A 217 7.28 -19.52 12.89
CA LEU A 217 7.17 -18.19 13.51
C LEU A 217 5.79 -17.54 13.34
N LEU A 218 5.16 -17.73 12.17
CA LEU A 218 3.82 -17.22 11.92
C LEU A 218 2.75 -17.87 12.80
N HIS A 219 2.88 -19.16 13.09
CA HIS A 219 1.97 -19.86 14.00
C HIS A 219 2.11 -19.31 15.43
N GLU A 220 3.34 -19.20 15.94
CA GLU A 220 3.62 -18.67 17.29
C GLU A 220 3.15 -17.21 17.47
N SER A 221 3.35 -16.38 16.45
CA SER A 221 2.95 -14.97 16.46
C SER A 221 1.43 -14.75 16.44
N LEU A 222 0.67 -15.75 15.96
CA LEU A 222 -0.79 -15.71 15.99
C LEU A 222 -1.33 -16.13 17.36
N ASP A 223 -0.70 -17.12 17.98
CA ASP A 223 -1.15 -17.65 19.28
C ASP A 223 -0.94 -16.64 20.41
N THR A 224 0.19 -15.91 20.41
CA THR A 224 0.54 -14.87 21.39
C THR A 224 -0.37 -13.64 21.39
N LYS A 225 -1.18 -13.42 20.35
CA LYS A 225 -2.16 -12.32 20.28
C LYS A 225 -3.55 -12.68 20.84
N THR A 226 -3.72 -13.89 21.36
CA THR A 226 -5.03 -14.40 21.83
C THR A 226 -5.17 -14.41 23.36
N GLU A 227 -4.19 -13.89 24.09
CA GLU A 227 -4.25 -13.60 25.54
C GLU A 227 -4.38 -12.10 25.81
#